data_AF-A0A7C4GNA9-F1
#
_entry.id   AF-A0A7C4GNA9-F1
#
_cell.length_a   1.000
_cell.length_b   1.000
_cell.length_c   1.000
_cell.angle_alpha   90.00
_cell.angle_beta   90.00
_cell.angle_gamma   90.00
#
_symmetry.space_group_name_H-M   'P 1'
#
loop_
_entity.id
_entity.type
_entity.pdbx_description
1 polymer ?
#
loop_
_entity_poly.entity_id
_entity_poly.type
_entity_poly.pdbx_seq_one_letter_code
_entity_poly.pdbx_strand_id
1 'polypeptide(L)'
;MAKLADKALQYMWSESVQMGLREPGYCRIVVIGVGGAGNNTVNRLMESGIVGAECIAINTDLQHLNAIHAHQKILIGEKLTRGLGSGGDPNVGRAAIEESIEKVEKVLTDVDIAFVTAGMGGGTGTGAAPVVARLAREKGAIVVGVVT
;
A
#
# COMPACT_ATOMS: atom_id res chain seq x y z
N MET A 1 7.29 -29.60 16.11
CA MET A 1 6.45 -28.57 16.76
C MET A 1 6.42 -27.27 15.94
N ALA A 2 7.53 -26.74 15.42
CA ALA A 2 7.54 -25.54 14.56
C ALA A 2 6.74 -25.66 13.23
N LYS A 3 6.77 -26.84 12.58
CA LYS A 3 6.13 -27.06 11.26
C LYS A 3 4.59 -26.94 11.23
N LEU A 4 3.91 -26.96 12.37
CA LEU A 4 2.44 -26.90 12.42
C LEU A 4 1.94 -25.46 12.47
N ALA A 5 2.64 -24.59 13.21
CA ALA A 5 2.35 -23.15 13.26
C ALA A 5 2.68 -22.48 11.90
N ASP A 6 3.82 -22.85 11.29
CA ASP A 6 4.19 -22.35 9.96
C ASP A 6 3.22 -22.81 8.86
N LYS A 7 2.68 -24.03 8.97
CA LYS A 7 1.62 -24.50 8.08
C LYS A 7 0.30 -23.77 8.31
N ALA A 8 -0.06 -23.50 9.57
CA ALA A 8 -1.28 -22.76 9.89
C ALA A 8 -1.26 -21.34 9.33
N LEU A 9 -0.10 -20.67 9.34
CA LEU A 9 0.08 -19.35 8.73
C LEU A 9 -0.09 -19.35 7.21
N GLN A 10 0.28 -20.43 6.52
CA GLN A 10 0.05 -20.57 5.07
C GLN A 10 -1.45 -20.68 4.72
N TYR A 11 -2.27 -21.25 5.61
CA TYR A 11 -3.72 -21.28 5.46
C TYR A 11 -4.41 -19.97 5.85
N MET A 12 -3.72 -19.05 6.55
CA MET A 12 -4.28 -17.72 6.86
C MET A 12 -4.22 -16.75 5.67
N TRP A 13 -3.40 -17.03 4.65
CA TRP A 13 -3.17 -16.08 3.55
C TRP A 13 -3.23 -16.63 2.12
N SER A 14 -3.79 -17.82 1.92
CA SER A 14 -4.30 -18.14 0.59
C SER A 14 -5.57 -18.96 0.67
N GLU A 15 -6.70 -18.27 0.63
CA GLU A 15 -7.80 -18.67 -0.22
C GLU A 15 -8.57 -17.41 -0.58
N SER A 16 -8.66 -17.15 -1.89
CA SER A 16 -9.67 -16.36 -2.57
C SER A 16 -10.56 -15.50 -1.67
N VAL A 17 -10.52 -14.18 -1.83
CA VAL A 17 -11.72 -13.37 -1.58
C VAL A 17 -12.79 -13.94 -2.50
N GLN A 18 -13.53 -14.93 -2.01
CA GLN A 18 -14.70 -15.47 -2.66
C GLN A 18 -15.62 -14.27 -2.85
N MET A 19 -16.11 -14.09 -4.07
CA MET A 19 -17.19 -13.17 -4.36
C MET A 19 -18.43 -13.73 -3.63
N GLY A 20 -18.55 -13.39 -2.33
CA GLY A 20 -19.40 -14.04 -1.34
C GLY A 20 -19.26 -13.37 0.04
N LEU A 21 -20.26 -13.58 0.90
CA LEU A 21 -20.43 -12.89 2.19
C LEU A 21 -19.18 -13.00 3.08
N ARG A 22 -18.70 -11.85 3.59
CA ARG A 22 -17.62 -11.81 4.60
C ARG A 22 -18.09 -12.47 5.89
N GLU A 23 -17.25 -13.28 6.51
CA GLU A 23 -17.56 -13.85 7.83
C GLU A 23 -17.78 -12.72 8.87
N PRO A 24 -18.80 -12.83 9.74
CA PRO A 24 -19.03 -11.86 10.80
C PRO A 24 -17.77 -11.68 11.66
N GLY A 25 -17.29 -10.43 11.79
CA GLY A 25 -16.08 -10.10 12.56
C GLY A 25 -14.78 -10.02 11.75
N TYR A 26 -14.81 -10.36 10.46
CA TYR A 26 -13.65 -10.13 9.58
C TYR A 26 -13.48 -8.64 9.27
N CYS A 27 -12.30 -8.09 9.56
CA CYS A 27 -11.93 -6.71 9.27
C CYS A 27 -10.67 -6.69 8.39
N ARG A 28 -10.80 -6.20 7.15
CA ARG A 28 -9.68 -6.06 6.23
C ARG A 28 -8.91 -4.77 6.54
N ILE A 29 -7.76 -4.93 7.17
CA ILE A 29 -6.83 -3.84 7.49
C ILE A 29 -5.70 -3.80 6.47
N VAL A 30 -5.41 -2.62 5.94
CA VAL A 30 -4.28 -2.41 5.02
C VAL A 30 -3.36 -1.31 5.53
N VAL A 31 -2.05 -1.50 5.35
CA VAL A 31 -1.01 -0.49 5.55
C VAL A 31 -0.41 -0.14 4.20
N ILE A 32 -0.56 1.11 3.78
CA ILE A 32 -0.16 1.61 2.48
C ILE A 32 1.01 2.57 2.66
N GLY A 33 2.21 2.09 2.31
CA GLY A 33 3.42 2.89 2.24
C GLY A 33 3.49 3.64 0.92
N VAL A 34 3.59 4.96 0.97
CA VAL A 34 3.66 5.82 -0.22
C VAL A 34 4.99 6.56 -0.28
N GLY A 35 5.69 6.41 -1.42
CA GLY A 35 7.02 6.97 -1.63
C GLY A 35 8.09 6.29 -0.78
N GLY A 36 9.32 6.81 -0.83
CA GLY A 36 10.47 6.08 -0.29
C GLY A 36 10.42 5.79 1.21
N ALA A 37 10.10 6.79 2.03
CA ALA A 37 9.99 6.61 3.48
C ALA A 37 8.81 5.69 3.86
N GLY A 38 7.64 5.86 3.22
CA GLY A 38 6.47 5.00 3.45
C GLY A 38 6.75 3.54 3.05
N ASN A 39 7.43 3.33 1.92
CA ASN A 39 7.88 2.02 1.50
C ASN A 39 8.86 1.37 2.49
N ASN A 40 9.81 2.14 3.02
CA ASN A 40 10.74 1.64 4.03
C ASN A 40 10.00 1.25 5.33
N THR A 41 8.97 1.99 5.72
CA THR A 41 8.10 1.62 6.85
C THR A 41 7.41 0.28 6.57
N VAL A 42 6.80 0.13 5.40
CA VAL A 42 6.18 -1.14 4.97
C VAL A 42 7.18 -2.30 5.00
N ASN A 43 8.39 -2.11 4.46
CA ASN A 43 9.44 -3.12 4.46
C ASN A 43 9.75 -3.61 5.89
N ARG A 44 9.89 -2.67 6.84
CA ARG A 44 10.16 -3.00 8.25
C ARG A 44 9.00 -3.75 8.91
N LEU A 45 7.76 -3.40 8.59
CA LEU A 45 6.59 -4.12 9.10
C LEU A 45 6.55 -5.56 8.59
N MET A 46 6.89 -5.76 7.31
CA MET A 46 7.02 -7.10 6.72
C MET A 46 8.14 -7.91 7.36
N GLU A 47 9.33 -7.32 7.52
CA GLU A 47 10.48 -7.96 8.17
C GLU A 47 10.20 -8.32 9.64
N SER A 48 9.38 -7.51 10.32
CA SER A 48 8.98 -7.75 11.71
C SER A 48 7.87 -8.82 11.84
N GLY A 49 7.31 -9.30 10.72
CA GLY A 49 6.26 -10.31 10.72
C GLY A 49 4.90 -9.79 11.20
N ILE A 50 4.48 -8.59 10.76
CA ILE A 50 3.15 -8.06 11.06
C ILE A 50 2.04 -9.07 10.69
N VAL A 51 1.11 -9.30 11.63
CA VAL A 51 -0.04 -10.20 11.45
C VAL A 51 -1.32 -9.37 11.43
N GLY A 52 -2.26 -9.75 10.55
CA GLY A 52 -3.59 -9.13 10.50
C GLY A 52 -3.69 -7.83 9.72
N ALA A 53 -2.61 -7.41 9.04
CA ALA A 53 -2.64 -6.28 8.12
C ALA A 53 -1.93 -6.62 6.81
N GLU A 54 -2.57 -6.28 5.70
CA GLU A 54 -1.96 -6.39 4.38
C GLU A 54 -1.09 -5.16 4.11
N CYS A 55 0.13 -5.38 3.64
CA CYS A 55 1.09 -4.30 3.39
C CYS A 55 1.23 -4.03 1.90
N ILE A 56 1.00 -2.78 1.50
CA ILE A 56 1.00 -2.30 0.11
C ILE A 56 2.06 -1.20 -0.02
N ALA A 57 2.98 -1.35 -0.97
CA ALA A 57 3.98 -0.33 -1.29
C ALA A 57 3.64 0.37 -2.61
N ILE A 58 3.63 1.71 -2.61
CA ILE A 58 3.31 2.54 -3.77
C ILE A 58 4.46 3.50 -4.03
N ASN A 59 5.04 3.47 -5.22
CA ASN A 59 6.12 4.38 -5.57
C ASN A 59 6.17 4.69 -7.07
N THR A 60 6.80 5.80 -7.43
CA THR A 60 7.18 6.16 -8.81
C THR A 60 8.56 5.61 -9.18
N ASP A 61 9.36 5.24 -8.19
CA ASP A 61 10.70 4.68 -8.36
C ASP A 61 10.63 3.14 -8.37
N LEU A 62 10.88 2.55 -9.53
CA LEU A 62 10.84 1.10 -9.73
C LEU A 62 12.01 0.39 -9.03
N GLN A 63 13.19 1.01 -8.98
CA GLN A 63 14.36 0.41 -8.34
C GLN A 63 14.11 0.29 -6.84
N HIS A 64 13.61 1.35 -6.22
CA HIS A 64 13.24 1.32 -4.80
C HIS A 64 12.12 0.32 -4.57
N LEU A 65 11.07 0.32 -5.38
CA LEU A 65 9.94 -0.61 -5.22
C LEU A 65 10.37 -2.10 -5.32
N ASN A 66 11.32 -2.41 -6.19
CA ASN A 66 11.86 -3.78 -6.33
C ASN A 66 12.57 -4.25 -5.04
N ALA A 67 13.29 -3.36 -4.36
CA ALA A 67 14.03 -3.69 -3.13
C ALA A 67 13.16 -3.88 -1.87
N ILE A 68 11.88 -3.50 -1.93
CA ILE A 68 10.98 -3.49 -0.77
C ILE A 68 10.23 -4.82 -0.64
N HIS A 69 10.04 -5.34 0.57
CA HIS A 69 9.13 -6.44 0.83
C HIS A 69 7.73 -5.89 1.15
N ALA A 70 6.72 -6.37 0.44
CA ALA A 70 5.31 -6.01 0.62
C ALA A 70 4.44 -7.12 0.02
N HIS A 71 3.21 -7.26 0.50
CA HIS A 71 2.23 -8.20 -0.07
C HIS A 71 1.83 -7.76 -1.49
N GLN A 72 1.67 -6.45 -1.69
CA GLN A 72 1.45 -5.85 -3.01
C GLN A 72 2.38 -4.67 -3.25
N LYS A 73 2.78 -4.49 -4.51
CA LYS A 73 3.62 -3.38 -4.96
C LYS A 73 2.96 -2.72 -6.17
N ILE A 74 2.87 -1.40 -6.15
CA ILE A 74 2.23 -0.61 -7.21
C ILE A 74 3.22 0.45 -7.69
N LEU A 75 3.64 0.32 -8.94
CA LEU A 75 4.33 1.38 -9.66
C LEU A 75 3.28 2.36 -10.19
N ILE A 76 3.44 3.65 -9.85
CA ILE A 76 2.56 4.73 -10.31
C ILE A 76 3.32 5.68 -11.24
N GLY A 77 2.60 6.31 -12.18
CA GLY A 77 3.17 7.24 -13.15
C GLY A 77 4.20 6.60 -14.08
N GLU A 78 3.91 5.40 -14.57
CA GLU A 78 4.78 4.65 -15.48
C GLU A 78 5.08 5.44 -16.75
N LYS A 79 4.08 6.11 -17.33
CA LYS A 79 4.25 6.91 -18.55
C LYS A 79 4.96 8.22 -18.25
N LEU A 80 4.62 8.85 -17.11
CA LEU A 80 5.19 10.13 -16.70
C LEU A 80 6.66 10.05 -16.29
N THR A 81 7.01 9.07 -15.45
CA THR A 81 8.33 8.98 -14.80
C THR A 81 9.23 7.91 -15.41
N ARG A 82 8.66 6.97 -16.18
CA ARG A 82 9.35 5.77 -16.70
C ARG A 82 10.01 4.93 -15.59
N GLY A 83 9.45 4.99 -14.38
CA GLY A 83 9.96 4.26 -13.21
C GLY A 83 11.22 4.88 -12.57
N LEU A 84 11.60 6.10 -12.94
CA LEU A 84 12.80 6.78 -12.43
C LEU A 84 12.56 7.63 -11.17
N GLY A 85 11.32 7.67 -10.67
CA GLY A 85 10.97 8.49 -9.52
C GLY A 85 10.45 9.88 -9.87
N SER A 86 9.99 10.62 -8.85
CA SER A 86 9.37 11.95 -9.00
C SER A 86 10.39 13.11 -8.95
N GLY A 87 11.68 12.81 -8.76
CA GLY A 87 12.72 13.84 -8.62
C GLY A 87 12.56 14.78 -7.42
N GLY A 88 11.79 14.38 -6.40
CA GLY A 88 11.48 15.24 -5.25
C GLY A 88 10.34 16.24 -5.46
N ASP A 89 9.75 16.33 -6.66
CA ASP A 89 8.63 17.24 -6.94
C ASP A 89 7.27 16.63 -6.54
N PRO A 90 6.51 17.24 -5.61
CA PRO A 90 5.18 16.76 -5.22
C PRO A 90 4.15 16.81 -6.36
N ASN A 91 4.28 17.72 -7.32
CA ASN A 91 3.34 17.81 -8.44
C ASN A 91 3.49 16.59 -9.36
N VAL A 92 4.73 16.13 -9.57
CA VAL A 92 5.00 14.88 -10.31
C VAL A 92 4.43 13.69 -9.55
N GLY A 93 4.63 13.64 -8.23
CA GLY A 93 4.04 12.59 -7.39
C GLY A 93 2.51 12.54 -7.48
N ARG A 94 1.85 13.70 -7.49
CA ARG A 94 0.40 13.83 -7.64
C ARG A 94 -0.08 13.41 -9.03
N ALA A 95 0.56 13.88 -10.10
CA ALA A 95 0.21 13.49 -11.46
C ALA A 95 0.41 11.97 -11.68
N ALA A 96 1.45 11.39 -11.08
CA ALA A 96 1.73 9.96 -11.18
C ALA A 96 0.62 9.09 -10.56
N ILE A 97 0.10 9.47 -9.39
CA ILE A 97 -1.02 8.74 -8.77
C ILE A 97 -2.32 8.96 -9.53
N GLU A 98 -2.56 10.17 -10.07
CA GLU A 98 -3.73 10.49 -10.88
C GLU A 98 -3.76 9.67 -12.18
N GLU A 99 -2.60 9.46 -12.83
CA GLU A 99 -2.44 8.54 -13.97
C GLU A 99 -2.81 7.09 -13.60
N SER A 100 -2.64 6.71 -12.33
CA SER A 100 -2.69 5.31 -11.86
C SER A 100 -3.87 5.03 -10.91
N ILE A 101 -4.91 5.88 -10.91
CA ILE A 101 -6.07 5.77 -9.99
C ILE A 101 -6.67 4.37 -10.04
N GLU A 102 -6.97 3.85 -11.23
CA GLU A 102 -7.61 2.53 -11.38
C GLU A 102 -6.81 1.39 -10.74
N LYS A 103 -5.46 1.44 -10.80
CA LYS A 103 -4.60 0.43 -10.17
C LYS A 103 -4.73 0.47 -8.65
N VAL A 104 -4.73 1.67 -8.08
CA VAL A 104 -4.81 1.87 -6.64
C VAL A 104 -6.21 1.62 -6.11
N GLU A 105 -7.25 1.98 -6.85
CA GLU A 105 -8.63 1.71 -6.47
C GLU A 105 -8.94 0.22 -6.36
N LYS A 106 -8.35 -0.61 -7.23
CA LYS A 106 -8.55 -2.07 -7.17
C LYS A 106 -8.11 -2.64 -5.84
N VAL A 107 -6.94 -2.24 -5.34
CA VAL A 107 -6.42 -2.76 -4.06
C VAL A 107 -7.16 -2.24 -2.83
N LEU A 108 -7.81 -1.07 -2.97
CA LEU A 108 -8.62 -0.42 -1.93
C LEU A 108 -10.07 -0.94 -1.86
N THR A 109 -10.48 -1.82 -2.78
CA THR A 109 -11.82 -2.44 -2.75
C THR A 109 -11.97 -3.26 -1.48
N ASP A 110 -13.10 -3.17 -0.79
CA ASP A 110 -13.38 -3.98 0.39
C ASP A 110 -12.41 -3.78 1.58
N VAL A 111 -11.73 -2.63 1.65
CA VAL A 111 -10.90 -2.26 2.81
C VAL A 111 -11.77 -1.61 3.89
N ASP A 112 -11.65 -2.09 5.13
CA ASP A 112 -12.36 -1.51 6.27
C ASP A 112 -11.53 -0.42 6.97
N ILE A 113 -10.22 -0.65 7.12
CA ILE A 113 -9.28 0.30 7.72
C ILE A 113 -8.02 0.43 6.85
N ALA A 114 -7.68 1.67 6.48
CA ALA A 114 -6.49 2.00 5.71
C ALA A 114 -5.55 2.90 6.51
N PHE A 115 -4.36 2.39 6.83
CA PHE A 115 -3.25 3.18 7.34
C PHE A 115 -2.42 3.69 6.17
N VAL A 116 -2.40 5.00 5.93
CA VAL A 116 -1.57 5.61 4.89
C VAL A 116 -0.33 6.18 5.55
N THR A 117 0.84 5.63 5.22
CA THR A 117 2.13 6.08 5.75
C THR A 117 3.03 6.64 4.67
N ALA A 118 3.63 7.80 4.94
CA ALA A 118 4.53 8.49 4.03
C ALA A 118 5.46 9.40 4.83
N GLY A 119 6.67 9.63 4.30
CA GLY A 119 7.51 10.75 4.74
C GLY A 119 7.20 11.96 3.86
N MET A 120 6.88 13.08 4.48
CA MET A 120 6.60 14.34 3.81
C MET A 120 7.90 15.05 3.43
N GLY A 121 7.80 16.01 2.49
CA GLY A 121 8.93 16.79 1.99
C GLY A 121 9.58 16.24 0.72
N GLY A 122 9.38 14.95 0.40
CA GLY A 122 9.73 14.37 -0.90
C GLY A 122 8.61 14.55 -1.94
N GLY A 123 8.83 14.08 -3.18
CA GLY A 123 7.83 14.25 -4.23
C GLY A 123 6.71 13.21 -4.21
N THR A 124 7.04 11.92 -4.32
CA THR A 124 6.03 10.84 -4.36
C THR A 124 5.17 10.79 -3.11
N GLY A 125 5.79 10.77 -1.92
CA GLY A 125 5.06 10.70 -0.65
C GLY A 125 4.08 11.87 -0.48
N THR A 126 4.58 13.09 -0.61
CA THR A 126 3.77 14.31 -0.44
C THR A 126 2.70 14.48 -1.52
N GLY A 127 3.01 14.15 -2.77
CA GLY A 127 2.06 14.26 -3.88
C GLY A 127 0.99 13.17 -3.90
N ALA A 128 1.37 11.93 -3.62
CA ALA A 128 0.49 10.78 -3.80
C ALA A 128 -0.29 10.37 -2.55
N ALA A 129 0.28 10.52 -1.34
CA ALA A 129 -0.38 10.05 -0.12
C ALA A 129 -1.77 10.70 0.13
N PRO A 130 -1.97 12.02 -0.10
CA PRO A 130 -3.29 12.63 0.05
C PRO A 130 -4.34 12.08 -0.93
N VAL A 131 -3.91 11.70 -2.13
CA VAL A 131 -4.79 11.09 -3.15
C VAL A 131 -5.17 9.67 -2.73
N VAL A 132 -4.19 8.86 -2.29
CA VAL A 132 -4.45 7.50 -1.78
C VAL A 132 -5.44 7.53 -0.62
N ALA A 133 -5.24 8.44 0.35
CA ALA A 133 -6.14 8.62 1.48
C ALA A 133 -7.57 9.00 1.05
N ARG A 134 -7.70 9.87 0.05
CA ARG A 134 -9.00 10.24 -0.51
C ARG A 134 -9.69 9.03 -1.17
N LEU A 135 -8.99 8.28 -2.02
CA LEU A 135 -9.53 7.11 -2.70
C LEU A 135 -10.00 6.03 -1.72
N ALA A 136 -9.23 5.79 -0.65
CA ALA A 136 -9.60 4.82 0.39
C ALA A 136 -10.89 5.24 1.11
N ARG A 137 -11.01 6.53 1.45
CA ARG A 137 -12.20 7.09 2.08
C ARG A 137 -13.42 7.02 1.17
N GLU A 138 -13.26 7.33 -0.12
CA GLU A 138 -14.34 7.24 -1.12
C GLU A 138 -14.87 5.81 -1.30
N LYS A 139 -14.04 4.80 -1.01
CA LYS A 139 -14.43 3.38 -0.98
C LYS A 139 -15.00 2.90 0.37
N GLY A 140 -15.14 3.80 1.34
CA GLY A 140 -15.76 3.50 2.63
C GLY A 140 -14.80 3.06 3.73
N ALA A 141 -13.48 3.07 3.50
CA ALA A 141 -12.51 2.73 4.53
C ALA A 141 -12.38 3.84 5.59
N ILE A 142 -12.15 3.46 6.84
CA ILE A 142 -11.64 4.36 7.88
C ILE A 142 -10.17 4.63 7.56
N VAL A 143 -9.81 5.90 7.35
CA VAL A 143 -8.45 6.27 6.92
C VAL A 143 -7.68 6.92 8.07
N VAL A 144 -6.51 6.38 8.37
CA VAL A 144 -5.57 6.91 9.36
C VAL A 144 -4.26 7.30 8.66
N GLY A 145 -3.88 8.58 8.76
CA GLY A 145 -2.60 9.06 8.24
C GLY A 145 -1.50 8.98 9.29
N VAL A 146 -0.37 8.33 8.97
CA VAL A 146 0.81 8.22 9.83
C VAL A 146 2.02 8.76 9.07
N VAL A 147 2.33 10.05 9.29
CA VAL A 147 3.30 10.79 8.48
C VAL A 147 4.34 11.48 9.34
N THR A 148 5.52 11.69 8.76
CA THR A 148 6.65 12.42 9.37
C THR A 148 7.09 13.55 8.47
#